data_AF-A0A6A3D1A2-F1
#
_entry.id   AF-A0A6A3D1A2-F1
#
_cell.length_a   1.000
_cell.length_b   1.000
_cell.length_c   1.000
_cell.angle_alpha   90.00
_cell.angle_beta   90.00
_cell.angle_gamma   90.00
#
_symmetry.space_group_name_H-M   'P 1'
#
loop_
_entity.id
_entity.type
_entity.pdbx_description
1 polymer ?
#
loop_
_entity_poly.entity_id
_entity_poly.type
_entity_poly.pdbx_seq_one_letter_code
_entity_poly.pdbx_strand_id
1 'polypeptide(L)'
;MRNFSEIKNINDEKEFTHMIKAIKVRHNNVVPTMDLGVQQLKKGMDPKIIYEDLDEIHQFLDRFYMSRIGICMLIGQHVELHKPNPSPYVVGCIHTKMSPVEVARNASERARAICLREYGTAPDIVIYGDPSFTFPYVPTHLQLMVFELVKNSLRAVQERFMDSDKVAPPVPIIVAEGIEDVTIKEASHA
;
A
#
# COMPACT_ATOMS: atom_id res chain seq x y z
N MET A 1 -3.04 -10.30 24.04
CA MET A 1 -4.18 -9.43 24.36
C MET A 1 -5.02 -9.94 25.53
N ARG A 2 -5.34 -11.24 25.63
CA ARG A 2 -6.17 -11.78 26.73
C ARG A 2 -5.63 -11.58 28.17
N ASN A 3 -4.36 -11.18 28.31
CA ASN A 3 -3.71 -11.00 29.62
C ASN A 3 -3.47 -9.53 30.01
N PHE A 4 -3.85 -8.56 29.16
CA PHE A 4 -3.76 -7.15 29.55
C PHE A 4 -4.97 -6.80 30.42
N SER A 5 -4.73 -6.24 31.60
CA SER A 5 -5.80 -5.85 32.53
C SER A 5 -6.70 -4.76 31.94
N GLU A 6 -7.92 -4.66 32.44
CA GLU A 6 -8.84 -3.60 32.05
C GLU A 6 -8.20 -2.21 32.23
N ILE A 7 -8.34 -1.34 31.22
CA ILE A 7 -7.81 0.03 31.23
C ILE A 7 -8.72 0.91 32.09
N LYS A 8 -8.23 1.41 33.21
CA LYS A 8 -9.02 2.22 34.15
C LYS A 8 -8.55 3.67 34.24
N ASN A 9 -7.31 3.94 33.84
CA ASN A 9 -6.70 5.25 33.94
C ASN A 9 -5.69 5.50 32.80
N ILE A 10 -5.13 6.72 32.78
CA ILE A 10 -4.19 7.14 31.74
C ILE A 10 -2.85 6.39 31.76
N ASN A 11 -2.44 5.87 32.92
CA ASN A 11 -1.23 5.06 33.01
C ASN A 11 -1.46 3.69 32.36
N ASP A 12 -2.61 3.07 32.63
CA ASP A 12 -3.01 1.81 31.99
C ASP A 12 -3.12 1.98 30.47
N GLU A 13 -3.69 3.10 30.00
CA GLU A 13 -3.78 3.45 28.58
C GLU A 13 -2.39 3.57 27.95
N LYS A 14 -1.44 4.25 28.62
CA LYS A 14 -0.06 4.36 28.13
C LYS A 14 0.61 3.01 28.00
N GLU A 15 0.47 2.13 29.00
CA GLU A 15 1.01 0.77 28.95
C GLU A 15 0.37 -0.05 27.81
N PHE A 16 -0.94 0.09 27.62
CA PHE A 16 -1.66 -0.53 26.50
C PHE A 16 -1.12 -0.04 25.16
N THR A 17 -0.92 1.28 25.01
CA THR A 17 -0.34 1.90 23.82
C THR A 17 1.05 1.35 23.51
N HIS A 18 1.92 1.17 24.51
CA HIS A 18 3.24 0.57 24.31
C HIS A 18 3.14 -0.88 23.84
N MET A 19 2.25 -1.67 24.46
CA MET A 19 2.01 -3.06 24.07
C MET A 19 1.55 -3.17 22.60
N ILE A 20 0.55 -2.39 22.17
CA ILE A 20 0.03 -2.49 20.80
C ILE A 20 1.02 -1.95 19.77
N LYS A 21 1.84 -0.95 20.11
CA LYS A 21 2.98 -0.51 19.28
C LYS A 21 3.96 -1.66 19.04
N ALA A 22 4.33 -2.38 20.09
CA ALA A 22 5.24 -3.53 19.98
C ALA A 22 4.64 -4.66 19.12
N ILE A 23 3.33 -4.90 19.21
CA ILE A 23 2.62 -5.85 18.34
C ILE A 23 2.70 -5.41 16.87
N LYS A 24 2.42 -4.13 16.57
CA LYS A 24 2.50 -3.59 15.21
C LYS A 24 3.88 -3.80 14.60
N VAL A 25 4.95 -3.46 15.35
CA VAL A 25 6.34 -3.63 14.89
C VAL A 25 6.67 -5.10 14.62
N ARG A 26 6.30 -6.01 15.53
CA ARG A 26 6.52 -7.45 15.35
C ARG A 26 5.84 -8.00 14.10
N HIS A 27 4.70 -7.42 13.71
CA HIS A 27 3.93 -7.84 12.54
C HIS A 27 4.44 -7.26 11.22
N ASN A 28 5.51 -6.45 11.20
CA ASN A 28 6.10 -5.91 9.97
C ASN A 28 6.54 -7.03 9.01
N ASN A 29 7.09 -8.13 9.53
CA ASN A 29 7.62 -9.23 8.72
C ASN A 29 6.55 -10.25 8.28
N VAL A 30 5.28 -10.05 8.63
CA VAL A 30 4.23 -11.02 8.32
C VAL A 30 4.01 -11.17 6.81
N VAL A 31 4.01 -10.07 6.04
CA VAL A 31 3.79 -10.15 4.57
C VAL A 31 4.93 -10.91 3.90
N PRO A 32 6.23 -10.58 4.12
CA PRO A 32 7.33 -11.39 3.60
C PRO A 32 7.28 -12.86 4.01
N THR A 33 6.96 -13.15 5.27
CA THR A 33 6.88 -14.54 5.75
C THR A 33 5.75 -15.32 5.05
N MET A 34 4.59 -14.68 4.87
CA MET A 34 3.47 -15.30 4.14
C MET A 34 3.80 -15.52 2.67
N ASP A 35 4.45 -14.57 2.02
CA ASP A 35 4.92 -14.70 0.64
C ASP A 35 5.87 -15.89 0.48
N LEU A 36 6.87 -16.02 1.37
CA LEU A 36 7.76 -17.19 1.39
C LEU A 36 7.00 -18.50 1.58
N GLY A 37 6.00 -18.53 2.48
CA GLY A 37 5.16 -19.70 2.69
C GLY A 37 4.37 -20.11 1.45
N VAL A 38 3.76 -19.13 0.77
CA VAL A 38 3.03 -19.36 -0.50
C VAL A 38 3.98 -19.82 -1.61
N GLN A 39 5.18 -19.25 -1.70
CA GLN A 39 6.18 -19.70 -2.67
C GLN A 39 6.65 -21.14 -2.42
N GLN A 40 6.85 -21.52 -1.15
CA GLN A 40 7.19 -22.89 -0.78
C GLN A 40 6.07 -23.86 -1.11
N LEU A 41 4.82 -23.49 -0.84
CA LEU A 41 3.64 -24.26 -1.22
C LEU A 41 3.62 -24.49 -2.75
N LYS A 42 3.78 -23.42 -3.54
CA LYS A 42 3.81 -23.49 -5.02
C LYS A 42 4.91 -24.39 -5.56
N LYS A 43 6.09 -24.44 -4.93
CA LYS A 43 7.20 -25.33 -5.34
C LYS A 43 6.88 -26.81 -5.16
N GLY A 44 5.99 -27.16 -4.24
CA GLY A 44 5.53 -28.52 -4.02
C GLY A 44 4.38 -28.95 -4.94
N MET A 45 3.83 -28.02 -5.74
CA MET A 45 2.71 -28.27 -6.64
C MET A 45 3.21 -28.61 -8.05
N ASP A 46 2.64 -29.64 -8.67
CA ASP A 46 2.89 -29.99 -10.08
C ASP A 46 2.11 -29.00 -10.98
N PRO A 47 2.79 -28.22 -11.84
CA PRO A 47 2.14 -27.27 -12.73
C PRO A 47 1.09 -27.88 -13.67
N LYS A 48 1.11 -29.21 -13.87
CA LYS A 48 0.19 -29.94 -14.75
C LYS A 48 -1.11 -30.37 -14.06
N ILE A 49 -1.20 -30.22 -12.73
CA ILE A 49 -2.38 -30.59 -11.96
C ILE A 49 -3.20 -29.34 -11.66
N ILE A 50 -4.51 -29.42 -11.89
CA ILE A 50 -5.45 -28.41 -11.43
C ILE A 50 -5.76 -28.72 -9.97
N TYR A 51 -5.40 -27.81 -9.09
CA TYR A 51 -5.66 -27.91 -7.67
C TYR A 51 -6.96 -27.20 -7.33
N GLU A 52 -7.97 -27.95 -6.89
CA GLU A 52 -9.28 -27.42 -6.49
C GLU A 52 -9.16 -26.47 -5.27
N ASP A 53 -8.19 -26.73 -4.38
CA ASP A 53 -7.95 -25.96 -3.15
C ASP A 53 -7.32 -24.58 -3.36
N LEU A 54 -6.95 -24.21 -4.60
CA LEU A 54 -6.34 -22.90 -4.88
C LEU A 54 -7.26 -21.75 -4.51
N ASP A 55 -8.57 -21.91 -4.74
CA ASP A 55 -9.56 -20.89 -4.37
C ASP A 55 -9.63 -20.71 -2.85
N GLU A 56 -9.55 -21.79 -2.08
CA GLU A 56 -9.54 -21.73 -0.61
C GLU A 56 -8.32 -20.97 -0.09
N ILE A 57 -7.16 -21.17 -0.71
CA ILE A 57 -5.93 -20.44 -0.38
C ILE A 57 -6.08 -18.95 -0.68
N HIS A 58 -6.65 -18.60 -1.84
CA HIS A 58 -6.91 -17.20 -2.19
C HIS A 58 -7.86 -16.54 -1.18
N GLN A 59 -8.99 -17.16 -0.89
CA GLN A 59 -9.94 -16.66 0.09
C GLN A 59 -9.32 -16.54 1.49
N PHE A 60 -8.47 -17.48 1.90
CA PHE A 60 -7.74 -17.40 3.16
C PHE A 60 -6.81 -16.19 3.19
N LEU A 61 -6.00 -15.98 2.14
CA LEU A 61 -5.07 -14.87 2.05
C LEU A 61 -5.81 -13.53 2.06
N ASP A 62 -6.93 -13.42 1.36
CA ASP A 62 -7.76 -12.21 1.34
C ASP A 62 -8.28 -11.88 2.74
N ARG A 63 -8.89 -12.85 3.43
CA ARG A 63 -9.35 -12.66 4.82
C ARG A 63 -8.21 -12.31 5.76
N PHE A 64 -7.06 -12.97 5.60
CA PHE A 64 -5.88 -12.74 6.41
C PHE A 64 -5.34 -11.30 6.22
N TYR A 65 -5.15 -10.86 4.98
CA TYR A 65 -4.62 -9.54 4.68
C TYR A 65 -5.61 -8.43 5.03
N MET A 66 -6.92 -8.61 4.77
CA MET A 66 -7.94 -7.65 5.18
C MET A 66 -8.01 -7.48 6.70
N SER A 67 -7.99 -8.60 7.45
CA SER A 67 -7.94 -8.56 8.92
C SER A 67 -6.70 -7.83 9.42
N ARG A 68 -5.53 -8.11 8.81
CA ARG A 68 -4.27 -7.42 9.16
C ARG A 68 -4.32 -5.92 8.86
N ILE A 69 -4.82 -5.51 7.70
CA ILE A 69 -4.99 -4.09 7.35
C ILE A 69 -5.88 -3.40 8.39
N GLY A 70 -7.01 -4.01 8.75
CA GLY A 70 -7.91 -3.50 9.78
C GLY A 70 -7.22 -3.34 11.15
N ILE A 71 -6.51 -4.38 11.62
CA ILE A 71 -5.78 -4.34 12.90
C ILE A 71 -4.68 -3.25 12.87
N CYS A 72 -3.90 -3.17 11.80
CA CYS A 72 -2.86 -2.17 11.64
C CYS A 72 -3.42 -0.74 11.59
N MET A 73 -4.59 -0.57 10.97
CA MET A 73 -5.30 0.71 10.93
C MET A 73 -5.76 1.12 12.34
N LEU A 74 -6.42 0.24 13.09
CA LEU A 74 -6.89 0.53 14.45
C LEU A 74 -5.73 0.86 15.40
N ILE A 75 -4.67 0.04 15.39
CA ILE A 75 -3.48 0.30 16.21
C ILE A 75 -2.80 1.60 15.75
N GLY A 76 -2.68 1.82 14.44
CA GLY A 76 -2.13 3.06 13.88
C GLY A 76 -2.89 4.28 14.36
N GLN A 77 -4.21 4.26 14.24
CA GLN A 77 -5.08 5.36 14.65
C GLN A 77 -4.90 5.68 16.14
N HIS A 78 -4.98 4.66 17.01
CA HIS A 78 -4.76 4.83 18.45
C HIS A 78 -3.39 5.46 18.72
N VAL A 79 -2.34 4.93 18.11
CA VAL A 79 -0.97 5.40 18.32
C VAL A 79 -0.76 6.84 17.85
N GLU A 80 -1.27 7.19 16.67
CA GLU A 80 -1.11 8.53 16.10
C GLU A 80 -1.88 9.58 16.88
N LEU A 81 -3.04 9.24 17.45
CA LEU A 81 -3.81 10.16 18.32
C LEU A 81 -3.05 10.59 19.59
N HIS A 82 -2.05 9.81 20.01
CA HIS A 82 -1.23 10.11 21.19
C HIS A 82 0.03 10.93 20.86
N LYS A 83 0.27 11.29 19.58
CA LYS A 83 1.42 12.13 19.23
C LYS A 83 1.14 13.60 19.60
N PRO A 84 2.10 14.30 20.23
CA PRO A 84 1.95 15.72 20.49
C PRO A 84 2.00 16.50 19.16
N ASN A 85 1.24 17.60 19.10
CA ASN A 85 1.24 18.54 17.96
C ASN A 85 0.95 17.86 16.61
N PRO A 86 -0.27 17.30 16.40
CA PRO A 86 -0.62 16.73 15.12
C PRO A 86 -0.53 17.79 14.02
N SER A 87 -0.10 17.38 12.83
CA SER A 87 -0.13 18.24 11.65
C SER A 87 -1.55 18.76 11.40
N PRO A 88 -1.70 19.98 10.84
CA PRO A 88 -3.01 20.48 10.43
C PRO A 88 -3.73 19.45 9.55
N TYR A 89 -5.04 19.32 9.73
CA TYR A 89 -5.90 18.38 8.99
C TYR A 89 -5.63 16.89 9.25
N VAL A 90 -4.77 16.52 10.21
CA VAL A 90 -4.52 15.13 10.56
C VAL A 90 -5.23 14.74 11.85
N VAL A 91 -6.01 13.66 11.80
CA VAL A 91 -6.68 13.03 12.94
C VAL A 91 -6.25 11.56 13.00
N GLY A 92 -5.24 11.28 13.83
CA GLY A 92 -4.59 9.98 13.86
C GLY A 92 -3.89 9.67 12.53
N CYS A 93 -4.28 8.59 11.85
CA CYS A 93 -3.79 8.23 10.52
C CYS A 93 -4.58 8.87 9.36
N ILE A 94 -5.68 9.55 9.64
CA ILE A 94 -6.57 10.13 8.63
C ILE A 94 -6.16 11.57 8.36
N HIS A 95 -5.97 11.92 7.09
CA HIS A 95 -5.78 13.29 6.66
C HIS A 95 -7.07 13.78 6.01
N THR A 96 -7.71 14.79 6.60
CA THR A 96 -9.06 15.25 6.22
C THR A 96 -9.10 16.04 4.92
N LYS A 97 -7.95 16.54 4.45
CA LYS A 97 -7.78 17.22 3.16
C LYS A 97 -6.68 16.59 2.30
N MET A 98 -6.68 15.26 2.16
CA MET A 98 -5.61 14.56 1.44
C MET A 98 -5.73 14.82 -0.07
N SER A 99 -4.64 15.22 -0.71
CA SER A 99 -4.59 15.37 -2.18
C SER A 99 -4.18 14.05 -2.84
N PRO A 100 -5.06 13.40 -3.61
CA PRO A 100 -4.71 12.16 -4.31
C PRO A 100 -3.64 12.38 -5.39
N VAL A 101 -3.60 13.56 -6.01
CA VAL A 101 -2.56 13.93 -6.98
C VAL A 101 -1.18 13.93 -6.33
N GLU A 102 -1.08 14.51 -5.13
CA GLU A 102 0.19 14.55 -4.39
C GLU A 102 0.61 13.16 -3.89
N VAL A 103 -0.35 12.35 -3.41
CA VAL A 103 -0.05 10.96 -3.03
C VAL A 103 0.42 10.15 -4.25
N ALA A 104 -0.25 10.30 -5.40
CA ALA A 104 0.13 9.62 -6.63
C ALA A 104 1.54 10.05 -7.10
N ARG A 105 1.88 11.34 -7.01
CA ARG A 105 3.21 11.86 -7.33
C ARG A 105 4.28 11.22 -6.46
N ASN A 106 4.12 11.26 -5.14
CA ASN A 106 5.07 10.68 -4.19
C ASN A 106 5.24 9.16 -4.37
N ALA A 107 4.15 8.44 -4.64
CA ALA A 107 4.21 7.01 -4.93
C ALA A 107 4.95 6.72 -6.25
N SER A 108 4.67 7.52 -7.28
CA SER A 108 5.26 7.41 -8.61
C SER A 108 6.77 7.68 -8.60
N GLU A 109 7.21 8.71 -7.88
CA GLU A 109 8.64 9.02 -7.72
C GLU A 109 9.40 7.88 -7.04
N ARG A 110 8.81 7.28 -5.99
CA ARG A 110 9.40 6.11 -5.32
C ARG A 110 9.48 4.91 -6.25
N ALA A 111 8.42 4.61 -7.00
CA ALA A 111 8.40 3.51 -7.95
C ALA A 111 9.43 3.73 -9.07
N ARG A 112 9.54 4.95 -9.58
CA ARG A 112 10.53 5.35 -10.60
C ARG A 112 11.97 5.23 -10.09
N ALA A 113 12.22 5.61 -8.84
CA ALA A 113 13.55 5.44 -8.22
C ALA A 113 13.96 3.97 -8.08
N ILE A 114 13.01 3.06 -7.83
CA ILE A 114 13.27 1.62 -7.82
C ILE A 114 13.53 1.13 -9.24
N CYS A 115 12.67 1.46 -10.20
CA CYS A 115 12.86 1.08 -11.61
C CYS A 115 14.22 1.55 -12.14
N LEU A 116 14.61 2.80 -11.87
CA LEU A 116 15.91 3.36 -12.25
C LEU A 116 17.09 2.58 -11.65
N ARG A 117 16.95 2.13 -10.40
CA ARG A 117 17.98 1.34 -9.72
C ARG A 117 18.13 -0.05 -10.33
N GLU A 118 17.03 -0.69 -10.68
CA GLU A 118 17.02 -2.06 -11.21
C GLU A 118 17.44 -2.10 -12.69
N TYR A 119 17.00 -1.14 -13.50
CA TYR A 119 17.15 -1.18 -14.96
C TYR A 119 18.08 -0.10 -15.53
N GLY A 120 18.61 0.81 -14.72
CA GLY A 120 19.48 1.91 -15.15
C GLY A 120 18.75 3.09 -15.84
N THR A 121 17.52 2.87 -16.30
CA THR A 121 16.58 3.88 -16.79
C THR A 121 15.20 3.63 -16.22
N ALA A 122 14.31 4.62 -16.29
CA ALA A 122 12.91 4.43 -15.94
C ALA A 122 12.01 5.29 -16.86
N PRO A 123 10.86 4.77 -17.30
CA PRO A 123 9.89 5.56 -18.07
C PRO A 123 9.46 6.82 -17.31
N ASP A 124 9.09 7.85 -18.06
CA ASP A 124 8.47 9.03 -17.48
C ASP A 124 7.03 8.75 -17.05
N ILE A 125 6.53 9.55 -16.11
CA ILE A 125 5.19 9.40 -15.55
C ILE A 125 4.49 10.75 -15.69
N VAL A 126 3.27 10.74 -16.23
CA VAL A 126 2.48 11.96 -16.40
C VAL A 126 1.19 11.82 -15.59
N ILE A 127 0.97 12.72 -14.64
CA ILE A 127 -0.19 12.69 -13.75
C ILE A 127 -1.17 13.79 -14.16
N TYR A 128 -2.40 13.40 -14.47
CA TYR A 128 -3.53 14.27 -14.77
C TYR A 128 -4.51 14.26 -13.61
N GLY A 129 -5.05 15.42 -13.24
CA GLY A 129 -6.04 15.57 -12.18
C GLY A 129 -6.08 16.99 -11.66
N ASP A 130 -7.13 17.33 -10.92
CA ASP A 130 -7.23 18.64 -10.26
C ASP A 130 -6.30 18.70 -9.04
N PRO A 131 -5.27 19.58 -9.02
CA PRO A 131 -4.37 19.71 -7.87
C PRO A 131 -5.05 20.27 -6.62
N SER A 132 -6.21 20.92 -6.76
CA SER A 132 -6.99 21.48 -5.65
C SER A 132 -7.97 20.46 -5.04
N PHE A 133 -8.23 19.35 -5.73
CA PHE A 133 -9.10 18.29 -5.22
C PHE A 133 -8.49 17.63 -3.98
N THR A 134 -9.30 17.52 -2.93
CA THR A 134 -8.92 16.86 -1.68
C THR A 134 -10.09 16.11 -1.06
N PHE A 135 -9.80 15.02 -0.36
CA PHE A 135 -10.81 14.29 0.41
C PHE A 135 -10.23 13.65 1.68
N PRO A 136 -11.07 13.29 2.67
CA PRO A 136 -10.61 12.58 3.85
C PRO A 136 -10.21 11.14 3.53
N TYR A 137 -8.96 10.76 3.79
CA TYR A 137 -8.50 9.39 3.63
C TYR A 137 -7.25 9.09 4.46
N VAL A 138 -6.80 7.84 4.43
CA VAL A 138 -5.53 7.39 5.03
C VAL A 138 -4.43 7.47 3.97
N PRO A 139 -3.52 8.47 3.99
CA PRO A 139 -2.57 8.69 2.90
C PRO A 139 -1.66 7.50 2.64
N THR A 140 -1.23 6.80 3.70
CA THR A 140 -0.35 5.63 3.59
C THR A 140 -1.01 4.45 2.87
N HIS A 141 -2.33 4.27 2.99
CA HIS A 141 -3.05 3.22 2.27
C HIS A 141 -3.07 3.51 0.78
N LEU A 142 -3.43 4.73 0.41
CA LEU A 142 -3.45 5.14 -0.99
C LEU A 142 -2.05 5.11 -1.61
N GLN A 143 -1.04 5.58 -0.87
CA GLN A 143 0.34 5.55 -1.33
C GLN A 143 0.82 4.13 -1.64
N LEU A 144 0.49 3.14 -0.80
CA LEU A 144 0.83 1.74 -1.05
C LEU A 144 0.14 1.21 -2.31
N MET A 145 -1.16 1.46 -2.48
CA MET A 145 -1.91 1.01 -3.65
C MET A 145 -1.35 1.60 -4.95
N VAL A 146 -1.14 2.92 -5.00
CA VAL A 146 -0.59 3.59 -6.18
C VAL A 146 0.85 3.15 -6.44
N PHE A 147 1.68 3.00 -5.40
CA PHE A 147 3.05 2.55 -5.54
C PHE A 147 3.15 1.16 -6.18
N GLU A 148 2.36 0.19 -5.71
CA GLU A 148 2.39 -1.17 -6.25
C GLU A 148 1.91 -1.22 -7.70
N LEU A 149 0.85 -0.47 -8.05
CA LEU A 149 0.37 -0.36 -9.43
C LEU A 149 1.43 0.26 -10.33
N VAL A 150 1.96 1.43 -9.96
CA VAL A 150 2.96 2.14 -10.79
C VAL A 150 4.25 1.35 -10.93
N LYS A 151 4.71 0.68 -9.87
CA LYS A 151 5.89 -0.21 -9.94
C LYS A 151 5.69 -1.31 -11.00
N ASN A 152 4.52 -1.94 -11.03
CA ASN A 152 4.20 -2.98 -12.01
C ASN A 152 4.18 -2.42 -13.44
N SER A 153 3.60 -1.23 -13.63
CA SER A 153 3.49 -0.62 -14.97
C SER A 153 4.84 -0.12 -15.49
N LEU A 154 5.66 0.48 -14.63
CA LEU A 154 7.05 0.83 -14.98
C LEU A 154 7.86 -0.40 -15.35
N ARG A 155 7.73 -1.50 -14.59
CA ARG A 155 8.39 -2.76 -14.90
C ARG A 155 7.96 -3.28 -16.28
N ALA A 156 6.67 -3.33 -16.55
CA ALA A 156 6.15 -3.85 -17.83
C ALA A 156 6.61 -3.02 -19.03
N VAL A 157 6.57 -1.68 -18.92
CA VAL A 157 7.07 -0.80 -19.98
C VAL A 157 8.59 -0.93 -20.11
N GLN A 158 9.34 -0.94 -19.01
CA GLN A 158 10.79 -1.07 -19.07
C GLN A 158 11.22 -2.41 -19.69
N GLU A 159 10.60 -3.53 -19.29
CA GLU A 159 10.88 -4.86 -19.86
C GLU A 159 10.58 -4.96 -21.36
N ARG A 160 9.59 -4.22 -21.85
CA ARG A 160 9.26 -4.18 -23.28
C ARG A 160 10.20 -3.32 -24.12
N PHE A 161 10.69 -2.21 -23.58
CA PHE A 161 11.40 -1.20 -24.35
C PHE A 161 12.92 -1.18 -24.13
N MET A 162 13.45 -1.86 -23.09
CA MET A 162 14.88 -1.81 -22.76
C MET A 162 15.81 -2.32 -23.87
N ASP A 163 15.36 -3.31 -24.65
CA ASP A 163 16.11 -3.88 -25.78
C ASP A 163 15.62 -3.33 -27.14
N SER A 164 14.79 -2.30 -27.13
CA SER A 164 14.20 -1.72 -28.34
C SER A 164 14.90 -0.42 -28.73
N ASP A 165 14.99 -0.13 -30.03
CA ASP A 165 15.46 1.17 -30.54
C ASP A 165 14.46 2.33 -30.27
N LYS A 166 13.32 2.03 -29.64
CA LYS A 166 12.24 2.99 -29.39
C LYS A 166 12.35 3.55 -27.98
N VAL A 167 12.06 4.84 -27.83
CA VAL A 167 11.93 5.48 -26.53
C VAL A 167 10.69 4.92 -25.83
N ALA A 168 10.85 4.52 -24.56
CA ALA A 168 9.75 4.05 -23.73
C ALA A 168 8.66 5.14 -23.61
N PRO A 169 7.39 4.82 -23.86
CA PRO A 169 6.31 5.79 -23.70
C PRO A 169 6.13 6.15 -22.22
N PRO A 170 5.68 7.38 -21.92
CA PRO A 170 5.35 7.73 -20.55
C PRO A 170 4.14 6.93 -20.05
N VAL A 171 4.09 6.69 -18.74
CA VAL A 171 2.97 6.06 -18.05
C VAL A 171 2.00 7.14 -17.56
N PRO A 172 0.82 7.31 -18.20
CA PRO A 172 -0.21 8.22 -17.70
C PRO A 172 -0.92 7.68 -16.46
N ILE A 173 -1.12 8.56 -15.49
CA ILE A 173 -1.96 8.36 -14.31
C ILE A 173 -3.04 9.44 -14.33
N ILE A 174 -4.30 9.06 -14.25
CA ILE A 174 -5.44 9.98 -14.25
C ILE A 174 -6.14 9.86 -12.89
N VAL A 175 -6.23 10.98 -12.19
CA VAL A 175 -6.99 11.13 -10.94
C VAL A 175 -8.28 11.87 -11.27
N ALA A 176 -9.41 11.21 -11.07
CA ALA A 176 -10.74 11.74 -11.33
C ALA A 176 -11.58 11.76 -10.04
N GLU A 177 -12.24 12.89 -9.80
CA GLU A 177 -13.27 13.06 -8.78
C GLU A 177 -14.63 12.72 -9.39
N GLY A 178 -15.31 11.74 -8.80
CA GLY A 178 -16.71 11.45 -9.03
C GLY A 178 -17.60 12.04 -7.93
N ILE A 179 -18.92 11.90 -8.09
CA ILE A 179 -19.89 12.37 -7.08
C ILE A 179 -19.80 11.51 -5.81
N GLU A 180 -19.52 10.21 -5.96
CA GLU A 180 -19.50 9.24 -4.86
C GLU A 180 -18.13 8.58 -4.66
N ASP A 181 -17.26 8.67 -5.66
CA ASP A 181 -16.01 7.91 -5.74
C ASP A 181 -14.82 8.77 -6.20
N VAL A 182 -13.62 8.28 -5.89
CA VAL A 182 -12.37 8.79 -6.42
C VAL A 182 -11.73 7.69 -7.24
N THR A 183 -11.50 7.94 -8.52
CA THR A 183 -10.89 6.98 -9.44
C THR A 183 -9.47 7.39 -9.75
N ILE A 184 -8.52 6.46 -9.55
CA ILE A 184 -7.15 6.59 -10.03
C ILE A 184 -6.93 5.52 -11.09
N LYS A 185 -6.79 5.96 -12.35
CA LYS A 185 -6.54 5.09 -13.49
C LYS A 185 -5.08 5.21 -13.90
N GLU A 186 -4.38 4.08 -13.89
CA GLU A 186 -3.10 3.94 -14.58
C GLU A 186 -3.36 3.30 -15.95
N ALA A 187 -2.62 3.72 -16.96
CA ALA A 187 -2.63 3.07 -18.27
C ALA A 187 -1.21 2.95 -18.79
N SER A 188 -0.76 1.72 -19.03
CA SER A 188 0.54 1.44 -19.63
C SER A 188 0.35 0.86 -21.03
N HIS A 189 1.18 1.31 -21.97
CA HIS A 189 1.25 0.79 -23.33
C HIS A 189 2.26 -0.37 -23.44
N ALA A 190 2.29 -1.23 -22.41
CA ALA A 190 3.09 -2.45 -22.38
C ALA A 190 2.46 -3.55 -23.24
#